data_AF-A0A850NRB6-F1
#
_entry.id   AF-A0A850NRB6-F1
#
_cell.length_a   1.000
_cell.length_b   1.000
_cell.length_c   1.000
_cell.angle_alpha   90.00
_cell.angle_beta   90.00
_cell.angle_gamma   90.00
#
_symmetry.space_group_name_H-M   'P 1'
#
loop_
_entity.id
_entity.type
_entity.pdbx_description
1 polymer ?
#
loop_
_entity_poly.entity_id
_entity_poly.type
_entity_poly.pdbx_seq_one_letter_code
_entity_poly.pdbx_strand_id
1 'polypeptide(L)'
;WPGNVRELRNVVERAAALTREPVLGAADFAFLDEGQPETAQGMEAMPGETLPEALARVERAMILRALSEAGGNRARAARSLGIARQALYERMRRLDVSENPT
;
A
#
# COMPACT_ATOMS: atom_id res chain seq x y z
N TRP A 1 5.28 0.80 -14.91
CA TRP A 1 5.90 0.72 -13.58
C TRP A 1 6.29 2.11 -13.16
N PRO A 2 5.62 2.69 -12.15
CA PRO A 2 5.75 4.11 -11.85
C PRO A 2 7.10 4.38 -11.16
N GLY A 3 8.16 4.47 -11.95
CA GLY A 3 9.39 5.17 -11.58
C GLY A 3 10.55 4.34 -10.99
N ASN A 4 10.44 3.02 -10.82
CA ASN A 4 11.51 2.23 -10.18
C ASN A 4 11.90 0.98 -10.98
N VAL A 5 13.13 0.95 -11.48
CA VAL A 5 13.70 -0.21 -12.21
C VAL A 5 13.77 -1.46 -11.32
N ARG A 6 13.83 -1.31 -10.00
CA ARG A 6 13.82 -2.44 -9.06
C ARG A 6 12.46 -3.14 -9.02
N GLU A 7 11.37 -2.41 -9.26
CA GLU A 7 10.02 -3.01 -9.32
C GLU A 7 9.88 -3.90 -10.54
N LEU A 8 10.31 -3.40 -11.70
CA LEU A 8 10.36 -4.20 -12.92
C LEU A 8 11.22 -5.45 -12.70
N ARG A 9 12.38 -5.32 -12.05
CA ARG A 9 13.25 -6.45 -11.72
C ARG A 9 12.54 -7.49 -10.85
N ASN A 10 11.95 -7.09 -9.73
CA ASN A 10 11.29 -8.03 -8.81
C ASN A 10 10.11 -8.76 -9.48
N VAL A 11 9.36 -8.05 -10.32
CA VAL A 11 8.22 -8.61 -11.06
C VAL A 11 8.70 -9.62 -12.10
N VAL A 12 9.78 -9.31 -12.82
CA VAL A 12 10.41 -10.24 -13.77
C VAL A 12 11.04 -11.44 -13.07
N GLU A 13 11.71 -11.25 -11.92
CA GLU A 13 12.28 -12.34 -11.11
C GLU A 13 11.19 -13.27 -10.59
N ARG A 14 10.07 -12.72 -10.11
CA ARG A 14 8.94 -13.49 -9.64
C ARG A 14 8.27 -14.27 -10.77
N ALA A 15 8.06 -13.64 -11.93
CA ALA A 15 7.53 -14.31 -13.11
C ALA A 15 8.44 -15.47 -13.55
N ALA A 16 9.76 -15.23 -13.61
CA ALA A 16 10.76 -16.23 -13.94
C ALA A 16 10.83 -17.39 -12.93
N ALA A 17 10.57 -17.14 -11.65
CA ALA A 17 10.54 -18.18 -10.62
C ALA A 17 9.27 -19.04 -10.67
N LEU A 18 8.16 -18.50 -11.19
CA LEU A 18 6.86 -19.17 -11.26
C LEU A 18 6.69 -19.96 -12.56
N THR A 19 7.38 -19.56 -13.64
CA THR A 19 7.38 -20.30 -14.90
C THR A 19 8.54 -21.29 -14.99
N ARG A 20 8.38 -22.31 -15.83
CA ARG A 20 9.46 -23.23 -16.24
C ARG A 20 9.85 -23.04 -17.70
N GLU A 21 9.17 -22.14 -18.40
CA GLU A 21 9.40 -21.83 -19.80
C GLU A 21 10.56 -20.83 -19.95
N PRO A 22 11.33 -20.91 -21.04
CA PRO A 22 12.43 -19.98 -21.31
C PRO A 22 11.97 -18.58 -21.74
N VAL A 23 10.67 -18.39 -22.02
CA VAL A 23 10.09 -17.13 -22.50
C VAL A 23 8.90 -16.77 -21.62
N LEU A 24 8.88 -15.53 -21.11
CA LEU A 24 7.76 -14.99 -20.32
C LEU A 24 6.68 -14.42 -21.25
N GLY A 25 5.45 -14.90 -21.09
CA GLY A 25 4.24 -14.39 -21.74
C GLY A 25 3.37 -13.56 -20.79
N ALA A 26 2.31 -12.94 -21.32
CA ALA A 26 1.42 -12.09 -20.53
C ALA A 26 0.73 -12.84 -19.36
N ALA A 27 0.41 -14.13 -19.55
CA ALA A 27 -0.22 -14.96 -18.52
C ALA A 27 0.67 -15.16 -17.28
N ASP A 28 2.00 -15.10 -17.44
CA ASP A 28 2.94 -15.23 -16.32
C ASP A 28 2.88 -14.03 -15.37
N PHE A 29 2.26 -12.93 -15.79
CA PHE A 29 2.05 -11.73 -14.98
C PHE A 29 0.61 -11.61 -14.44
N ALA A 30 -0.24 -12.64 -14.59
CA ALA A 30 -1.61 -12.62 -14.09
C ALA A 30 -1.71 -12.37 -12.57
N PHE A 31 -0.67 -12.68 -11.80
CA PHE A 31 -0.56 -12.36 -10.37
C PHE A 31 -0.55 -10.85 -10.07
N LEU A 32 -0.37 -9.99 -11.08
CA LEU A 32 -0.53 -8.55 -10.94
C LEU A 32 -2.01 -8.15 -10.83
N ASP A 33 -2.92 -8.91 -11.45
CA ASP A 33 -4.37 -8.68 -11.47
C ASP A 33 -5.10 -9.29 -10.27
N GLU A 34 -4.56 -10.34 -9.65
CA GLU A 34 -5.17 -11.06 -8.51
C GLU A 34 -5.23 -10.26 -7.20
N GLY A 35 -5.08 -8.94 -7.27
CA GLY A 35 -4.99 -8.08 -6.11
C GLY A 35 -3.66 -8.34 -5.42
N GLN A 36 -2.60 -7.67 -5.88
CA GLN A 36 -1.59 -7.29 -4.91
C GLN A 36 -2.32 -6.45 -3.87
N PRO A 37 -2.41 -6.87 -2.60
CA PRO A 37 -2.53 -5.86 -1.58
C PRO A 37 -1.26 -5.02 -1.77
N GLU A 38 -1.39 -3.69 -1.86
CA GLU A 38 -0.27 -2.73 -1.92
C GLU A 38 0.71 -2.87 -0.72
N THR A 39 0.54 -3.89 0.12
CA THR A 39 1.14 -4.16 1.42
C THR A 39 2.62 -4.52 1.40
N ALA A 40 3.24 -4.76 0.24
CA ALA A 40 4.70 -4.93 0.19
C ALA A 40 5.43 -3.68 -0.36
N GLN A 41 4.74 -2.82 -1.10
CA GLN A 41 5.33 -1.66 -1.79
C GLN A 41 5.43 -0.42 -0.89
N GLY A 42 4.68 -0.39 0.22
CA GLY A 42 4.61 0.77 1.12
C GLY A 42 5.42 0.69 2.42
N MET A 43 6.24 -0.34 2.66
CA MET A 43 6.93 -0.50 3.96
C MET A 43 8.45 -0.28 3.91
N GLU A 44 9.06 -0.22 2.73
CA GLU A 44 10.48 0.14 2.62
C GLU A 44 10.66 1.66 2.66
N ALA A 45 11.64 2.15 3.43
CA ALA A 45 11.99 3.56 3.46
C ALA A 45 12.58 3.98 2.12
N MET A 46 12.15 5.13 1.59
CA MET A 46 12.69 5.63 0.32
C MET A 46 14.12 6.19 0.52
N PRO A 47 15.01 6.12 -0.48
CA PRO A 47 16.34 6.73 -0.39
C PRO A 47 16.23 8.23 -0.09
N GLY A 48 16.83 8.67 1.02
CA GLY A 48 16.75 10.07 1.48
C GLY A 48 15.52 10.42 2.31
N GLU A 49 14.61 9.46 2.55
CA GLU A 49 13.46 9.63 3.45
C GLU A 49 13.93 9.61 4.91
N THR A 50 13.55 10.63 5.66
CA THR A 50 13.81 10.70 7.10
C THR A 50 12.85 9.78 7.87
N LEU A 51 13.23 9.37 9.08
CA LEU A 51 12.38 8.52 9.92
C LEU A 51 10.96 9.12 10.14
N PRO A 52 10.78 10.43 10.42
CA PRO A 52 9.45 11.01 10.55
C PRO A 52 8.60 10.93 9.28
N GLU A 53 9.20 11.06 8.10
CA GLU A 53 8.51 10.97 6.82
C GLU A 53 8.06 9.54 6.54
N ALA A 54 8.94 8.56 6.75
CA ALA A 54 8.60 7.15 6.62
C ALA A 54 7.44 6.74 7.54
N LEU A 55 7.47 7.19 8.81
CA LEU A 55 6.38 6.95 9.76
C LEU A 55 5.07 7.59 9.30
N ALA A 56 5.11 8.83 8.83
CA ALA A 56 3.92 9.52 8.32
C ALA A 56 3.31 8.80 7.10
N ARG A 57 4.15 8.29 6.20
CA ARG A 57 3.73 7.55 5.00
C ARG A 57 3.08 6.21 5.37
N VAL A 58 3.71 5.43 6.23
CA VAL A 58 3.16 4.15 6.71
C VAL A 58 1.85 4.37 7.46
N GLU A 59 1.80 5.39 8.31
CA GLU A 59 0.59 5.77 9.04
C GLU A 59 -0.56 6.16 8.10
N ARG A 60 -0.27 6.97 7.07
CA ARG A 60 -1.23 7.35 6.03
C ARG A 60 -1.81 6.13 5.31
N ALA A 61 -0.95 5.18 4.93
CA ALA A 61 -1.38 3.95 4.26
C ALA A 61 -2.29 3.09 5.15
N MET A 62 -1.95 2.95 6.44
CA MET A 62 -2.78 2.20 7.40
C MET A 62 -4.16 2.84 7.59
N ILE A 63 -4.23 4.17 7.68
CA ILE A 63 -5.50 4.90 7.82
C ILE A 63 -6.39 4.74 6.58
N LEU A 64 -5.83 4.90 5.39
CA LEU A 64 -6.57 4.74 4.14
C LEU A 64 -7.13 3.33 3.97
N ARG A 65 -6.31 2.32 4.27
CA ARG A 65 -6.74 0.91 4.22
C ARG A 65 -7.87 0.65 5.21
N ALA A 66 -7.73 1.09 6.45
CA ALA A 66 -8.77 0.92 7.47
C ALA A 66 -10.08 1.63 7.10
N LEU A 67 -10.02 2.80 6.44
CA LEU A 67 -11.21 3.50 5.94
C LEU A 67 -11.88 2.75 4.79
N SER A 68 -11.10 2.24 3.84
CA SER A 68 -11.58 1.44 2.71
C SER A 68 -12.27 0.16 3.20
N GLU A 69 -11.59 -0.63 4.05
CA GLU A 69 -12.14 -1.86 4.66
C GLU A 69 -13.39 -1.59 5.51
N ALA A 70 -13.47 -0.40 6.13
CA ALA A 70 -14.62 0.00 6.92
C ALA A 70 -15.80 0.54 6.08
N GLY A 71 -15.65 0.67 4.75
CA GLY A 71 -16.63 1.32 3.87
C GLY A 71 -16.90 2.77 4.28
N GLY A 72 -15.85 3.49 4.69
CA GLY A 72 -15.93 4.88 5.13
C GLY A 72 -16.43 5.10 6.56
N ASN A 73 -16.75 4.03 7.28
CA ASN A 73 -17.13 4.13 8.69
C ASN A 73 -15.92 4.43 9.58
N ARG A 74 -15.67 5.71 9.83
CA ARG A 74 -14.56 6.22 10.66
C ARG A 74 -14.50 5.61 12.06
N ALA A 75 -15.64 5.28 12.69
CA ALA A 75 -15.64 4.64 13.99
C ALA A 75 -15.19 3.17 13.93
N ARG A 76 -15.55 2.46 12.86
CA ARG A 76 -15.07 1.10 12.60
C ARG A 76 -13.58 1.09 12.23
N ALA A 77 -13.14 2.03 11.40
CA ALA A 77 -11.72 2.19 11.04
C ALA A 77 -10.84 2.51 12.26
N ALA A 78 -11.29 3.40 13.15
CA ALA A 78 -10.56 3.69 14.39
C ALA A 78 -10.40 2.44 15.28
N ARG A 79 -11.46 1.64 15.39
CA ARG A 79 -11.43 0.38 16.15
C ARG A 79 -10.49 -0.65 15.54
N SER A 80 -10.46 -0.80 14.21
CA SER A 80 -9.53 -1.74 13.56
C SER A 80 -8.07 -1.33 13.72
N LEU A 81 -7.81 -0.01 13.79
CA LEU A 81 -6.48 0.55 14.07
C LEU A 81 -6.11 0.56 15.56
N GLY A 82 -7.02 0.17 16.46
CA GLY A 82 -6.77 0.16 17.91
C GLY A 82 -6.64 1.55 18.54
N ILE A 83 -7.19 2.60 17.91
CA ILE A 83 -7.11 3.99 18.39
C ILE A 83 -8.50 4.57 18.67
N ALA A 84 -8.53 5.64 19.49
CA ALA A 84 -9.74 6.40 19.70
C ALA A 84 -10.18 7.13 18.42
N ARG A 85 -11.49 7.32 18.25
CA ARG A 85 -12.05 8.05 17.08
C ARG A 85 -11.50 9.46 16.94
N GLN A 86 -11.30 10.18 18.05
CA GLN A 86 -10.72 11.54 18.03
C GLN A 86 -9.27 11.52 17.52
N ALA A 87 -8.46 10.56 17.97
CA ALA A 87 -7.10 10.38 17.50
C ALA A 87 -7.05 10.12 15.99
N LEU A 88 -7.98 9.30 15.46
CA LEU A 88 -8.08 9.09 14.02
C LEU A 88 -8.32 10.42 13.26
N TYR A 89 -9.24 11.26 13.73
CA TYR A 89 -9.51 12.56 13.10
C TYR A 89 -8.30 13.50 13.11
N GLU A 90 -7.57 13.56 14.24
CA GLU A 90 -6.35 14.35 14.35
C GLU A 90 -5.26 13.88 13.37
N ARG A 91 -5.06 12.56 13.27
CA ARG A 91 -4.10 11.97 12.32
C ARG A 91 -4.50 12.17 10.87
N MET A 92 -5.78 12.03 10.54
CA MET A 92 -6.30 12.32 9.19
C MET A 92 -6.06 13.78 8.79
N ARG A 93 -6.31 14.73 9.71
CA ARG A 93 -6.03 16.15 9.45
C ARG A 93 -4.55 16.45 9.29
N ARG A 94 -3.70 15.84 10.11
CA ARG A 94 -2.24 16.04 10.06
C ARG A 94 -1.62 15.48 8.77
N LEU A 95 -2.17 14.38 8.27
CA LEU A 95 -1.65 13.64 7.11
C LEU A 95 -2.39 13.97 5.80
N ASP A 96 -3.27 14.97 5.82
CA ASP A 96 -4.14 15.39 4.72
C ASP A 96 -4.85 14.21 4.04
N VAL A 97 -5.43 13.34 4.86
CA VAL A 97 -6.19 12.17 4.42
C VAL A 97 -7.66 12.55 4.34
N SER A 98 -8.10 12.86 3.12
CA SER A 98 -9.52 12.99 2.77
C SER A 98 -10.02 11.69 2.13
N GLU A 99 -11.23 11.30 2.50
CA GLU A 99 -11.95 10.22 1.86
C GLU A 99 -12.40 10.75 0.50
N ASN A 100 -11.74 10.34 -0.59
CA ASN A 100 -12.26 10.58 -1.94
C ASN A 100 -13.48 9.66 -2.13
N PRO A 101 -14.70 10.20 -2.29
CA PRO A 101 -15.82 9.38 -2.71
C PRO A 101 -15.65 9.10 -4.21
N THR A 102 -15.64 7.82 -4.58
CA THR A 102 -15.94 7.39 -5.95
C THR A 102 -17.41 7.70 -6.26
#